data_AF-A0A2E7TW31-F1
#
_entry.id   AF-A0A2E7TW31-F1
#
_cell.length_a   1.000
_cell.length_b   1.000
_cell.length_c   1.000
_cell.angle_alpha   90.00
_cell.angle_beta   90.00
_cell.angle_gamma   90.00
#
_symmetry.space_group_name_H-M   'P 1'
#
loop_
_entity.id
_entity.type
_entity.pdbx_description
1 polymer ?
#
loop_
_entity_poly.entity_id
_entity_poly.type
_entity_poly.pdbx_seq_one_letter_code
_entity_poly.pdbx_strand_id
1 'polypeptide(L)'
;MRVHFIAIGGSAMHNIALAVQAAGHEVTGSDDQIFEPSRRRLRAAGLLPATDGWHPDRLDDSIDVVVLGMHARQDNPELHRAQLLGLNIQSYPEFLRACNADATRVVIGGSHGKTTITSMLLHTMRDQRIQTNFMVGAQLDGFDRMVEIDPSHLWCVLEGDEY
;
A
#
# COMPACT_ATOMS: atom_id res chain seq x y z
N MET A 1 1.52 11.35 -9.12
CA MET A 1 0.31 10.57 -9.38
C MET A 1 -0.73 10.89 -8.33
N ARG A 2 -2.01 10.80 -8.66
CA ARG A 2 -3.15 10.79 -7.75
C ARG A 2 -3.66 9.35 -7.62
N VAL A 3 -3.50 8.79 -6.43
CA VAL A 3 -3.83 7.39 -6.12
C VAL A 3 -5.05 7.36 -5.20
N HIS A 4 -6.05 6.55 -5.56
CA HIS A 4 -7.25 6.34 -4.74
C HIS A 4 -7.30 4.94 -4.17
N PHE A 5 -7.41 4.80 -2.85
CA PHE A 5 -7.48 3.51 -2.17
C PHE A 5 -8.94 3.19 -1.79
N ILE A 6 -9.47 2.09 -2.32
CA ILE A 6 -10.74 1.51 -1.86
C ILE A 6 -10.44 0.53 -0.72
N ALA A 7 -11.06 0.75 0.43
CA ALA A 7 -10.75 0.09 1.72
C ALA A 7 -9.38 0.51 2.28
N ILE A 8 -9.14 1.83 2.38
CA ILE A 8 -7.86 2.41 2.85
C ILE A 8 -7.52 2.03 4.30
N GLY A 9 -8.49 1.67 5.13
CA GLY A 9 -8.31 1.33 6.55
C GLY A 9 -7.66 -0.03 6.80
N GLY A 10 -7.59 -0.91 5.79
CA GLY A 10 -6.95 -2.22 5.90
C GLY A 10 -5.49 -2.17 6.37
N SER A 11 -5.01 -3.22 7.05
CA SER A 11 -3.66 -3.26 7.63
C SER A 11 -2.56 -2.99 6.58
N ALA A 12 -2.60 -3.69 5.44
CA ALA A 12 -1.68 -3.42 4.34
C ALA A 12 -1.99 -2.06 3.67
N MET A 13 -3.28 -1.81 3.38
CA MET A 13 -3.73 -0.66 2.60
C MET A 13 -3.29 0.68 3.18
N HIS A 14 -3.50 0.91 4.48
CA HIS A 14 -3.11 2.20 5.07
C HIS A 14 -1.60 2.40 5.08
N ASN A 15 -0.80 1.34 5.25
CA ASN A 15 0.66 1.46 5.19
C ASN A 15 1.16 1.75 3.79
N ILE A 16 0.55 1.14 2.77
CA ILE A 16 0.84 1.46 1.36
C ILE A 16 0.45 2.91 1.06
N ALA A 17 -0.74 3.35 1.49
CA ALA A 17 -1.19 4.73 1.32
C ALA A 17 -0.23 5.75 1.95
N LEU A 18 0.27 5.47 3.16
CA LEU A 18 1.27 6.30 3.83
C LEU A 18 2.61 6.32 3.07
N ALA A 19 3.06 5.18 2.54
CA ALA A 19 4.29 5.10 1.75
C ALA A 19 4.18 5.86 0.43
N VAL A 20 3.05 5.73 -0.27
CA VAL A 20 2.75 6.44 -1.52
C VAL A 20 2.72 7.96 -1.29
N GLN A 21 2.09 8.42 -0.20
CA GLN A 21 2.11 9.84 0.16
C GLN A 21 3.53 10.32 0.47
N ALA A 22 4.31 9.53 1.21
CA ALA A 22 5.69 9.87 1.54
C ALA A 22 6.61 9.91 0.31
N ALA A 23 6.29 9.14 -0.75
CA ALA A 23 6.94 9.22 -2.06
C ALA A 23 6.55 10.47 -2.88
N GLY A 24 5.71 11.36 -2.33
CA GLY A 24 5.32 12.62 -2.96
C GLY A 24 4.12 12.51 -3.90
N HIS A 25 3.32 11.45 -3.79
CA HIS A 25 2.08 11.29 -4.55
C HIS A 25 0.86 11.81 -3.78
N GLU A 26 -0.16 12.25 -4.51
CA GLU A 26 -1.44 12.59 -3.93
C GLU A 26 -2.21 11.30 -3.61
N VAL A 27 -2.70 11.19 -2.38
CA VAL A 27 -3.39 10.00 -1.91
C VAL A 27 -4.77 10.38 -1.40
N THR A 28 -5.77 9.66 -1.88
CA THR A 28 -7.13 9.69 -1.36
C THR A 28 -7.56 8.26 -1.06
N GLY A 29 -8.64 8.11 -0.29
CA GLY A 29 -9.23 6.81 -0.10
C GLY A 29 -10.53 6.88 0.67
N SER A 30 -11.21 5.75 0.69
CA SER A 30 -12.49 5.54 1.33
C SER A 30 -12.52 4.17 2.00
N ASP A 31 -13.36 4.03 3.01
CA ASP A 31 -13.53 2.80 3.77
C ASP A 31 -14.87 2.85 4.51
N ASP A 32 -15.56 1.73 4.67
CA ASP A 32 -16.80 1.68 5.42
C ASP A 32 -16.57 1.89 6.93
N GLN A 33 -15.48 1.35 7.47
CA GLN A 33 -15.08 1.51 8.86
C GLN A 33 -13.56 1.44 9.06
N ILE A 34 -12.99 2.51 9.61
CA ILE A 34 -11.55 2.57 9.92
C ILE A 34 -11.31 2.43 11.42
N PHE A 35 -10.66 1.32 11.79
CA PHE A 35 -10.30 1.00 13.18
C PHE A 35 -8.85 1.42 13.53
N GLU A 36 -8.54 1.40 14.82
CA GLU A 36 -7.15 1.53 15.29
C GLU A 36 -6.34 0.26 14.94
N PRO A 37 -5.03 0.37 14.62
CA PRO A 37 -4.23 1.59 14.63
C PRO A 37 -4.31 2.44 13.34
N SER A 38 -4.97 1.94 12.29
CA SER A 38 -5.03 2.59 10.97
C SER A 38 -5.61 4.02 11.06
N ARG A 39 -6.69 4.20 11.84
CA ARG A 39 -7.38 5.47 12.02
C ARG A 39 -6.45 6.59 12.50
N ARG A 40 -5.68 6.36 13.56
CA ARG A 40 -4.72 7.35 14.08
C ARG A 40 -3.59 7.61 13.10
N ARG A 41 -3.06 6.59 12.44
CA ARG A 41 -1.94 6.74 11.49
C ARG A 41 -2.36 7.54 10.25
N LEU A 42 -3.51 7.22 9.66
CA LEU A 42 -4.10 7.98 8.56
C LEU A 42 -4.39 9.43 8.96
N ARG A 43 -4.91 9.65 10.18
CA ARG A 43 -5.17 11.01 10.69
C ARG A 43 -3.89 11.82 10.82
N ALA A 44 -2.84 11.24 11.41
CA ALA A 44 -1.56 11.90 11.58
C ALA A 44 -0.91 12.30 10.24
N ALA A 45 -1.20 11.55 9.19
CA ALA A 45 -0.74 11.82 7.83
C ALA A 45 -1.69 12.70 7.01
N GLY A 46 -2.83 13.12 7.56
CA GLY A 46 -3.84 13.89 6.82
C GLY A 46 -4.59 13.08 5.76
N LEU A 47 -4.52 11.75 5.81
CA LEU A 47 -5.17 10.81 4.87
C LEU A 47 -6.46 10.19 5.41
N LEU A 48 -6.87 10.52 6.63
CA LEU A 48 -8.12 10.00 7.17
C LEU A 48 -9.30 10.59 6.39
N PRO A 49 -10.20 9.76 5.80
CA PRO A 49 -11.39 10.25 5.14
C PRO A 49 -12.25 11.11 6.08
N ALA A 50 -12.81 12.20 5.55
CA ALA A 50 -13.66 13.11 6.34
C ALA A 50 -14.95 12.45 6.83
N THR A 51 -15.42 11.44 6.11
CA THR A 51 -16.63 10.67 6.36
C THR A 51 -16.34 9.21 6.08
N ASP A 52 -16.89 8.31 6.91
CA ASP A 52 -16.87 6.88 6.65
C ASP A 52 -17.86 6.55 5.51
N GLY A 53 -17.61 5.47 4.77
CA GLY A 53 -18.41 5.00 3.66
C GLY A 53 -17.75 5.18 2.29
N TRP A 54 -18.55 4.95 1.25
CA TRP A 54 -18.13 4.95 -0.15
C TRP A 54 -18.67 6.19 -0.87
N HIS A 55 -17.83 6.83 -1.68
CA HIS A 55 -18.09 8.12 -2.30
C HIS A 55 -17.78 8.10 -3.80
N PRO A 56 -18.60 7.41 -4.62
CA PRO A 56 -18.37 7.33 -6.08
C PRO A 56 -18.24 8.71 -6.74
N ASP A 57 -18.95 9.73 -6.23
CA ASP A 57 -18.88 11.09 -6.78
C ASP A 57 -17.52 11.79 -6.58
N ARG A 58 -16.63 11.22 -5.75
CA ARG A 58 -15.25 11.71 -5.57
C ARG A 58 -14.26 11.12 -6.58
N LEU A 59 -14.70 10.16 -7.39
CA LEU A 59 -13.89 9.59 -8.46
C LEU A 59 -14.12 10.35 -9.76
N ASP A 60 -13.01 10.78 -10.36
CA ASP A 60 -12.93 11.55 -11.59
C ASP A 60 -11.68 11.13 -12.40
N ASP A 61 -11.57 11.63 -13.63
CA ASP A 61 -10.53 11.26 -14.59
C ASP A 61 -9.12 11.77 -14.23
N SER A 62 -8.97 12.55 -13.15
CA SER A 62 -7.64 12.96 -12.67
C SER A 62 -7.00 11.95 -11.72
N ILE A 63 -7.71 10.87 -11.36
CA ILE A 63 -7.14 9.74 -10.62
C ILE A 63 -6.33 8.89 -11.59
N ASP A 64 -5.03 8.72 -11.32
CA ASP A 64 -4.14 7.93 -12.18
C ASP A 64 -4.31 6.42 -11.95
N VAL A 65 -4.61 6.02 -10.71
CA VAL A 65 -4.79 4.61 -10.34
C VAL A 65 -5.68 4.44 -9.11
N VAL A 66 -6.57 3.45 -9.18
CA VAL A 66 -7.39 2.96 -8.07
C VAL A 66 -6.79 1.67 -7.54
N VAL A 67 -6.45 1.64 -6.25
CA VAL A 67 -5.84 0.49 -5.57
C VAL A 67 -6.88 -0.22 -4.71
N LEU A 68 -7.03 -1.52 -4.95
CA LEU A 68 -7.98 -2.38 -4.25
C LEU A 68 -7.31 -3.21 -3.17
N GLY A 69 -7.88 -3.20 -1.97
CA GLY A 69 -7.56 -4.14 -0.91
C GLY A 69 -8.30 -5.47 -1.08
N MET A 70 -7.89 -6.51 -0.35
CA MET A 70 -8.55 -7.82 -0.39
C MET A 70 -10.05 -7.80 -0.03
N HIS A 71 -10.49 -6.78 0.72
CA HIS A 71 -11.89 -6.62 1.14
C HIS A 71 -12.73 -5.73 0.20
N ALA A 72 -12.16 -5.26 -0.92
CA ALA A 72 -12.92 -4.51 -1.91
C ALA A 72 -13.92 -5.46 -2.60
N ARG A 73 -15.20 -5.35 -2.23
CA ARG A 73 -16.26 -6.18 -2.77
C ARG A 73 -16.62 -5.77 -4.20
N GLN A 74 -17.10 -6.74 -4.99
CA GLN A 74 -17.50 -6.50 -6.37
C GLN A 74 -18.66 -5.50 -6.50
N ASP A 75 -19.52 -5.39 -5.48
CA ASP A 75 -20.65 -4.46 -5.43
C ASP A 75 -20.29 -3.07 -4.89
N ASN A 76 -19.01 -2.78 -4.68
CA ASN A 76 -18.58 -1.48 -4.19
C ASN A 76 -18.90 -0.37 -5.22
N PRO A 77 -19.61 0.71 -4.83
CA PRO A 77 -20.03 1.75 -5.77
C PRO A 77 -18.86 2.57 -6.33
N GLU A 78 -17.76 2.75 -5.59
CA GLU A 78 -16.55 3.40 -6.12
C GLU A 78 -15.85 2.52 -7.16
N LEU A 79 -15.82 1.20 -6.95
CA LEU A 79 -15.27 0.27 -7.94
C LEU A 79 -16.05 0.33 -9.26
N HIS A 80 -17.38 0.29 -9.20
CA HIS A 80 -18.22 0.45 -10.39
C HIS A 80 -17.99 1.80 -11.08
N ARG A 81 -17.86 2.88 -10.30
CA ARG A 81 -17.58 4.21 -10.85
C ARG A 81 -16.22 4.26 -11.54
N ALA A 82 -15.17 3.70 -10.93
CA ALA A 82 -13.83 3.62 -11.51
C ALA A 82 -13.85 2.87 -12.85
N GLN A 83 -14.61 1.77 -12.93
CA GLN A 83 -14.79 0.99 -14.16
C GLN A 83 -15.51 1.79 -15.25
N LEU A 84 -16.57 2.53 -14.90
CA LEU A 84 -17.31 3.38 -15.84
C LEU A 84 -16.45 4.51 -16.41
N LEU A 85 -15.54 5.06 -15.60
CA LEU A 85 -14.58 6.09 -16.01
C LEU A 85 -13.38 5.50 -16.78
N GLY A 86 -13.22 4.18 -16.81
CA GLY A 86 -12.08 3.52 -17.45
C GLY A 86 -10.75 3.77 -16.74
N LEU A 87 -10.78 4.02 -15.42
CA LEU A 87 -9.57 4.23 -14.63
C LEU A 87 -8.71 2.96 -14.59
N ASN A 88 -7.40 3.14 -14.40
CA ASN A 88 -6.49 2.03 -14.12
C ASN A 88 -6.77 1.48 -12.72
N ILE A 89 -7.27 0.25 -12.65
CA ILE A 89 -7.63 -0.42 -11.39
C ILE A 89 -6.63 -1.54 -11.15
N GLN A 90 -6.02 -1.56 -9.97
CA GLN A 90 -5.02 -2.54 -9.57
C GLN A 90 -5.33 -3.11 -8.20
N SER A 91 -5.12 -4.40 -8.00
CA SER A 91 -4.96 -4.95 -6.65
C SER A 91 -3.70 -4.38 -6.00
N TYR A 92 -3.66 -4.30 -4.67
CA TYR A 92 -2.46 -3.79 -3.99
C TYR A 92 -1.16 -4.55 -4.34
N PRO A 93 -1.14 -5.89 -4.58
CA PRO A 93 0.07 -6.59 -5.03
C PRO A 93 0.49 -6.15 -6.44
N GLU A 94 -0.45 -5.94 -7.35
CA GLU A 94 -0.16 -5.41 -8.69
C GLU A 94 0.42 -3.99 -8.62
N PHE A 95 -0.13 -3.15 -7.74
CA PHE A 95 0.36 -1.81 -7.50
C PHE A 95 1.79 -1.80 -6.94
N LEU A 96 2.10 -2.67 -5.98
CA LEU A 96 3.46 -2.81 -5.45
C LEU A 96 4.44 -3.32 -6.51
N ARG A 97 4.00 -4.28 -7.34
CA ARG A 97 4.79 -4.74 -8.48
C ARG A 97 5.09 -3.60 -9.46
N ALA A 98 4.10 -2.75 -9.74
CA ALA A 98 4.26 -1.61 -10.63
C ALA A 98 5.20 -0.54 -10.05
N CYS A 99 5.06 -0.21 -8.76
CA CYS A 99 5.95 0.74 -8.07
C CYS A 99 7.42 0.28 -8.03
N ASN A 100 7.66 -1.02 -8.13
CA ASN A 100 8.98 -1.63 -8.05
C ASN A 100 9.40 -2.28 -9.38
N ALA A 101 8.90 -1.78 -10.52
CA ALA A 101 9.11 -2.40 -11.83
C ALA A 101 10.60 -2.55 -12.18
N ASP A 102 11.39 -1.51 -11.91
CA ASP A 102 12.82 -1.42 -12.23
C ASP A 102 13.75 -1.94 -11.11
N ALA A 103 13.19 -2.22 -9.93
CA ALA A 103 13.94 -2.76 -8.80
C ALA A 103 14.14 -4.28 -8.93
N THR A 104 15.27 -4.77 -8.43
CA THR A 104 15.47 -6.20 -8.18
C THR A 104 14.60 -6.60 -6.99
N ARG A 105 13.56 -7.39 -7.26
CA ARG A 105 12.58 -7.84 -6.26
C ARG A 105 13.00 -9.18 -5.65
N VAL A 106 13.12 -9.22 -4.33
CA VAL A 106 13.34 -10.43 -3.52
C VAL A 106 12.06 -10.71 -2.75
N VAL A 107 11.38 -11.82 -3.09
CA VAL A 107 10.12 -12.22 -2.44
C VAL A 107 10.37 -13.40 -1.52
N ILE A 108 10.07 -13.23 -0.24
CA ILE A 108 10.22 -14.27 0.78
C ILE A 108 8.87 -14.97 0.96
N GLY A 109 8.72 -16.14 0.34
CA GLY A 109 7.53 -16.99 0.47
C GLY A 109 7.68 -18.11 1.51
N GLY A 110 6.58 -18.82 1.79
CA GLY A 110 6.55 -20.04 2.60
C GLY A 110 5.75 -19.91 3.90
N SER A 111 5.30 -21.04 4.46
CA SER A 111 4.26 -21.02 5.50
C SER A 111 4.72 -20.50 6.86
N HIS A 112 6.03 -20.53 7.13
CA HIS A 112 6.62 -20.05 8.37
C HIS A 112 7.96 -19.34 8.12
N GLY A 113 8.31 -18.39 8.99
CA GLY A 113 9.62 -17.75 8.99
C GLY A 113 9.77 -16.57 8.02
N LYS A 114 8.76 -16.25 7.19
CA LYS A 114 8.79 -15.12 6.24
C LYS A 114 9.23 -13.81 6.88
N THR A 115 8.57 -13.40 7.95
CA THR A 115 8.86 -12.15 8.65
C THR A 115 10.23 -12.13 9.30
N THR A 116 10.66 -13.25 9.90
CA THR A 116 12.00 -13.35 10.49
C THR A 116 13.09 -13.21 9.42
N ILE A 117 12.96 -13.95 8.32
CA ILE A 117 13.94 -13.92 7.21
C ILE A 117 13.96 -12.54 6.56
N THR A 118 12.78 -11.96 6.31
CA THR A 118 12.64 -10.61 5.76
C THR A 118 13.30 -9.58 6.67
N SER A 119 13.08 -9.66 7.98
CA SER A 119 13.72 -8.78 8.96
C SER A 119 15.24 -8.90 8.97
N MET A 120 15.78 -10.13 8.92
CA MET A 120 17.24 -10.35 8.84
C MET A 120 17.84 -9.72 7.57
N LEU A 121 17.16 -9.88 6.43
CA LEU A 121 17.61 -9.32 5.16
C LEU A 121 17.59 -7.79 5.21
N LEU A 122 16.48 -7.18 5.65
CA LEU A 122 16.33 -5.74 5.74
C LEU A 122 17.34 -5.11 6.71
N HIS A 123 17.60 -5.73 7.86
CA HIS A 123 18.61 -5.28 8.80
C HIS A 123 20.02 -5.31 8.20
N THR A 124 20.35 -6.38 7.48
CA THR A 124 21.64 -6.51 6.78
C THR A 124 21.79 -5.45 5.69
N MET A 125 20.76 -5.25 4.86
CA MET A 125 20.78 -4.24 3.80
C MET A 125 20.91 -2.82 4.37
N ARG A 126 20.21 -2.51 5.47
CA ARG A 126 20.31 -1.23 6.18
C ARG A 126 21.72 -0.99 6.74
N ASP A 127 22.32 -1.99 7.39
CA ASP A 127 23.70 -1.92 7.91
C ASP A 127 24.72 -1.64 6.79
N GLN A 128 24.52 -2.26 5.63
CA GLN A 128 25.33 -2.05 4.44
C GLN A 128 24.95 -0.79 3.64
N ARG A 129 24.01 0.03 4.15
CA ARG A 129 23.50 1.26 3.51
C ARG A 129 22.90 1.04 2.12
N ILE A 130 22.39 -0.15 1.85
CA ILE A 130 21.68 -0.48 0.62
C ILE A 130 20.24 0.03 0.75
N GLN A 131 19.90 1.02 -0.08
CA GLN A 131 18.55 1.56 -0.15
C GLN A 131 17.59 0.51 -0.72
N THR A 132 16.50 0.25 0.01
CA THR A 132 15.64 -0.91 -0.22
C THR A 132 14.19 -0.53 0.01
N ASN A 133 13.35 -0.70 -1.02
CA ASN A 133 11.91 -0.71 -0.84
C ASN A 133 11.48 -1.98 -0.11
N PHE A 134 10.40 -1.92 0.65
CA PHE A 134 9.90 -3.12 1.30
C PHE A 134 8.40 -3.07 1.61
N MET A 135 7.83 -4.24 1.82
CA MET A 135 6.54 -4.42 2.48
C MET A 135 6.62 -5.64 3.39
N VAL A 136 6.32 -5.42 4.67
CA VAL A 136 6.30 -6.44 5.72
C VAL A 136 4.93 -6.50 6.38
N GLY A 137 4.48 -7.68 6.77
CA GLY A 137 3.17 -7.89 7.40
C GLY A 137 3.09 -7.42 8.86
N ALA A 138 4.23 -7.12 9.49
CA ALA A 138 4.31 -6.67 10.87
C ALA A 138 5.40 -5.60 11.06
N GLN A 139 5.23 -4.77 12.09
CA GLN A 139 6.21 -3.77 12.48
C GLN A 139 7.53 -4.44 12.87
N LEU A 140 8.63 -3.98 12.27
CA LEU A 140 9.98 -4.46 12.59
C LEU A 140 10.71 -3.46 13.50
N ASP A 141 11.50 -3.97 14.44
CA ASP A 141 12.35 -3.14 15.28
C ASP A 141 13.36 -2.36 14.44
N GLY A 142 13.53 -1.07 14.75
CA GLY A 142 14.42 -0.17 14.02
C GLY A 142 13.89 0.31 12.66
N PHE A 143 12.68 -0.07 12.27
CA PHE A 143 11.98 0.51 11.12
C PHE A 143 10.78 1.30 11.64
N ASP A 144 10.52 2.49 11.10
CA ASP A 144 9.37 3.31 11.51
C ASP A 144 8.08 2.96 10.74
N ARG A 145 8.24 2.24 9.63
CA ARG A 145 7.18 1.92 8.68
C ARG A 145 7.23 0.45 8.31
N MET A 146 6.08 -0.07 7.88
CA MET A 146 5.97 -1.43 7.34
C MET A 146 6.06 -1.45 5.81
N VAL A 147 5.98 -0.29 5.16
CA VAL A 147 6.07 -0.15 3.71
C VAL A 147 6.98 1.02 3.37
N GLU A 148 7.88 0.80 2.42
CA GLU A 148 8.74 1.81 1.83
C GLU A 148 8.70 1.69 0.31
N ILE A 149 8.43 2.82 -0.36
CA ILE A 149 8.33 2.92 -1.81
C ILE A 149 9.12 4.17 -2.21
N ASP A 150 10.22 3.96 -2.91
CA ASP A 150 11.00 5.00 -3.56
C ASP A 150 11.47 4.46 -4.93
N PRO A 151 11.13 5.13 -6.04
CA PRO A 151 11.49 4.67 -7.37
C PRO A 151 13.01 4.69 -7.65
N SER A 152 13.80 5.38 -6.82
CA SER A 152 15.26 5.40 -6.93
C SER A 152 15.93 4.17 -6.29
N HIS A 153 15.21 3.40 -5.47
CA HIS A 153 15.74 2.21 -4.83
C HIS A 153 15.84 1.05 -5.83
N LEU A 154 17.04 0.47 -5.94
CA LEU A 154 17.32 -0.62 -6.87
C LEU A 154 16.92 -1.99 -6.32
N TRP A 155 16.54 -2.07 -5.04
CA TRP A 155 16.17 -3.29 -4.36
C TRP A 155 14.79 -3.17 -3.74
N CYS A 156 14.04 -4.27 -3.77
CA CYS A 156 12.75 -4.39 -3.13
C CYS A 156 12.64 -5.73 -2.41
N VAL A 157 12.34 -5.74 -1.12
CA VAL A 157 12.13 -6.97 -0.33
C VAL A 157 10.67 -7.07 0.11
N LEU A 158 9.99 -8.13 -0.28
CA LEU A 158 8.57 -8.32 -0.02
C LEU A 158 8.33 -9.66 0.68
N GLU A 159 7.41 -9.68 1.64
CA GLU A 159 6.79 -10.92 2.09
C GLU A 159 5.79 -11.40 1.02
N GLY A 160 5.93 -12.65 0.58
CA GLY A 160 4.98 -13.30 -0.32
C GLY A 160 4.07 -14.23 0.47
N ASP A 161 2.76 -13.98 0.44
CA ASP A 161 1.79 -14.96 0.92
C ASP A 161 1.45 -15.94 -0.20
N GLU A 162 1.32 -17.22 0.14
CA GLU A 162 1.03 -18.30 -0.80
C GLU A 162 -0.47 -18.63 -0.90
N TYR A 163 -1.31 -17.91 -0.15
CA TYR A 163 -2.77 -18.08 -0.05
C TYR A 163 -3.57 -16.94 -0.67
#